data_AF-A0A7K0XIW2-F1
#
_entry.id   AF-A0A7K0XIW2-F1
#
_cell.length_a   1.000
_cell.length_b   1.000
_cell.length_c   1.000
_cell.angle_alpha   90.00
_cell.angle_beta   90.00
_cell.angle_gamma   90.00
#
_symmetry.space_group_name_H-M   'P 1'
#
loop_
_entity.id
_entity.type
_entity.pdbx_description
1 polymer ?
#
loop_
_entity_poly.entity_id
_entity_poly.type
_entity_poly.pdbx_seq_one_letter_code
_entity_poly.pdbx_strand_id
1 'polypeptide(L)'
;MTARRITSRPWFLVAPGLLAIAFLVVPLAALLLESPWGSFTEIVTTPTALEALRLSAVTSVAATAIAAVIGIPLAWLLAREVLPGTRALRALVIVPLLLPPVVSGVALLAA
;
A
#
# COMPACT_ATOMS: atom_id res chain seq x y z
N MET A 1 3.44 -9.57 -42.82
CA MET A 1 3.45 -10.38 -41.57
C MET A 1 4.85 -10.93 -41.36
N THR A 2 5.70 -10.21 -40.63
CA THR A 2 7.07 -10.66 -40.35
C THR A 2 7.34 -10.37 -38.88
N ALA A 3 7.06 -11.36 -38.03
CA ALA A 3 7.30 -11.28 -36.60
C ALA A 3 8.82 -11.28 -36.35
N ARG A 4 9.39 -10.11 -36.02
CA ARG A 4 10.74 -10.01 -35.48
C ARG A 4 10.77 -10.69 -34.12
N ARG A 5 11.44 -11.84 -34.02
CA ARG A 5 11.82 -12.45 -32.74
C ARG A 5 12.85 -11.54 -32.06
N ILE A 6 12.42 -10.78 -31.05
CA ILE A 6 13.32 -10.16 -30.09
C ILE A 6 13.60 -11.21 -29.02
N THR A 7 14.60 -12.07 -29.23
CA THR A 7 15.02 -13.09 -28.26
C THR A 7 16.52 -12.99 -27.97
N SER A 8 16.96 -11.83 -27.52
CA SER A 8 18.20 -11.71 -26.74
C SER A 8 17.78 -11.24 -25.36
N ARG A 9 17.80 -12.13 -24.36
CA ARG A 9 17.67 -11.74 -22.94
C ARG A 9 18.74 -10.66 -22.69
N PRO A 10 18.36 -9.39 -22.45
CA PRO A 10 19.33 -8.31 -22.30
C PRO A 10 20.00 -8.47 -20.94
N TRP A 11 21.06 -9.28 -20.89
CA TRP A 11 21.83 -9.57 -19.69
C TRP A 11 22.34 -8.28 -19.01
N PHE A 12 22.52 -7.20 -19.78
CA PHE A 12 22.86 -5.87 -19.29
C PHE A 12 21.76 -5.21 -18.43
N LEU A 13 20.48 -5.61 -18.58
CA LEU A 13 19.38 -5.17 -17.70
C LEU A 13 19.24 -6.04 -16.44
N VAL A 14 19.85 -7.24 -16.43
CA VAL A 14 19.77 -8.16 -15.28
C VAL A 14 20.58 -7.62 -14.10
N ALA A 15 21.78 -7.08 -14.36
CA ALA A 15 22.64 -6.52 -13.32
C ALA A 15 22.00 -5.34 -12.54
N PRO A 16 21.49 -4.27 -13.17
CA PRO A 16 20.81 -3.19 -12.44
C PRO A 16 19.49 -3.66 -11.81
N GLY A 17 18.78 -4.62 -12.43
CA GLY A 17 17.60 -5.24 -11.84
C GLY A 17 17.89 -6.01 -10.55
N LEU A 18 18.96 -6.81 -10.54
CA LEU A 18 19.43 -7.51 -9.34
C LEU A 18 19.89 -6.54 -8.26
N LEU A 19 20.56 -5.45 -8.64
CA LEU A 19 20.96 -4.40 -7.70
C LEU A 19 19.73 -3.73 -7.06
N ALA A 20 18.70 -3.40 -7.84
CA ALA A 20 17.47 -2.82 -7.32
C ALA A 20 16.73 -3.78 -6.37
N ILE A 21 16.69 -5.07 -6.71
CA ILE A 21 16.13 -6.10 -5.83
C ILE A 21 16.95 -6.19 -4.54
N ALA A 22 18.27 -6.25 -4.64
CA ALA A 22 19.15 -6.30 -3.47
C ALA A 22 18.95 -5.06 -2.58
N PHE A 23 18.86 -3.87 -3.17
CA PHE A 23 18.60 -2.62 -2.43
C PHE A 23 17.27 -2.66 -1.66
N LEU A 24 16.23 -3.30 -2.20
CA LEU A 24 14.94 -3.48 -1.52
C LEU A 24 14.99 -4.58 -0.45
N VAL A 25 15.63 -5.71 -0.76
CA VAL A 25 15.58 -6.94 0.06
C VAL A 25 16.59 -6.90 1.21
N VAL A 26 17.79 -6.35 1.01
CA VAL A 26 18.84 -6.28 2.04
C VAL A 26 18.37 -5.58 3.32
N PRO A 27 17.74 -4.39 3.31
CA PRO A 27 17.28 -3.76 4.55
C PRO A 27 16.19 -4.57 5.25
N LEU A 28 15.29 -5.21 4.49
CA LEU A 28 14.27 -6.10 5.07
C LEU A 28 14.91 -7.33 5.71
N ALA A 29 15.92 -7.92 5.07
CA ALA A 29 16.67 -9.04 5.62
C ALA A 29 17.47 -8.61 6.87
N ALA A 30 18.08 -7.42 6.86
CA ALA A 30 18.77 -6.87 8.01
C ALA A 30 17.83 -6.68 9.22
N LEU A 31 16.63 -6.12 9.00
CA LEU A 31 15.61 -5.99 10.04
C LEU A 31 15.20 -7.34 10.64
N LEU A 32 15.09 -8.37 9.81
CA LEU A 32 14.77 -9.73 10.28
C LEU A 32 15.93 -10.33 11.07
N LEU A 33 17.18 -10.12 10.66
CA LEU A 33 18.36 -10.65 11.36
C LEU A 33 18.61 -9.93 12.69
N GLU A 34 18.33 -8.64 12.76
CA GLU A 34 18.49 -7.82 13.97
C GLU A 34 17.34 -8.02 14.97
N SER A 35 16.21 -8.59 14.53
CA SER A 35 15.05 -8.81 15.40
C SER A 35 15.37 -9.82 16.53
N PRO A 36 15.05 -9.50 17.80
CA PRO A 36 15.33 -10.37 18.93
C PRO A 36 14.30 -11.53 19.02
N TRP A 37 14.44 -12.53 18.14
CA TRP A 37 13.52 -13.67 18.06
C TRP A 37 13.35 -14.46 19.36
N GLY A 38 14.41 -14.52 20.19
CA GLY A 38 14.38 -15.23 21.48
C GLY A 38 13.45 -14.61 22.52
N SER A 39 13.23 -13.30 22.47
CA SER A 39 12.31 -12.57 23.36
C SER A 39 11.04 -12.10 22.63
N PHE A 40 10.83 -12.53 21.39
CA PHE A 40 9.69 -12.11 20.57
C PHE A 40 8.34 -12.33 21.28
N THR A 41 8.13 -13.51 21.86
CA THR A 41 6.89 -13.81 22.58
C THR A 41 6.72 -12.90 23.78
N GLU A 42 7.76 -12.68 24.57
CA GLU A 42 7.72 -11.78 25.73
C GLU A 42 7.34 -10.36 25.29
N ILE A 43 7.98 -9.83 24.25
CA ILE A 43 7.72 -8.49 23.71
C ILE A 43 6.27 -8.36 23.19
N VAL A 44 5.81 -9.33 22.40
CA VAL A 44 4.46 -9.28 21.78
C VAL A 44 3.35 -9.49 22.81
N THR A 45 3.62 -10.21 23.90
CA THR A 45 2.65 -10.42 24.99
C THR A 45 2.58 -9.26 25.98
N THR A 46 3.43 -8.25 25.85
CA THR A 46 3.34 -7.06 26.70
C THR A 46 1.98 -6.36 26.51
N PRO A 47 1.38 -5.79 27.58
CA PRO A 47 0.08 -5.13 27.48
C PRO A 47 0.04 -4.02 26.43
N THR A 48 1.13 -3.25 26.31
CA THR A 48 1.27 -2.17 25.33
C THR A 48 1.34 -2.69 23.90
N ALA A 49 2.06 -3.78 23.62
CA ALA A 49 2.10 -4.39 22.31
C ALA A 49 0.74 -4.95 21.90
N LEU A 50 0.05 -5.64 22.82
CA LEU A 50 -1.29 -6.18 22.57
C LEU A 50 -2.32 -5.08 22.32
N GLU A 51 -2.25 -3.98 23.06
CA GLU A 51 -3.13 -2.83 22.86
C GLU A 51 -2.87 -2.18 21.49
N ALA A 52 -1.61 -1.95 21.12
CA ALA A 52 -1.24 -1.42 19.82
C ALA A 52 -1.67 -2.34 18.66
N LEU A 53 -1.48 -3.66 18.80
CA LEU A 53 -1.91 -4.66 17.82
C LEU A 53 -3.42 -4.69 17.67
N ARG A 54 -4.17 -4.71 18.78
CA ARG A 54 -5.63 -4.68 18.77
C ARG A 54 -6.14 -3.40 18.14
N LEU A 55 -5.60 -2.24 18.52
CA LEU A 55 -6.00 -0.95 17.97
C LEU A 55 -5.74 -0.90 16.46
N SER A 56 -4.57 -1.35 16.01
CA SER A 56 -4.21 -1.40 14.59
C SER A 56 -5.13 -2.34 13.81
N ALA A 57 -5.42 -3.52 14.35
CA ALA A 57 -6.32 -4.48 13.73
C ALA A 57 -7.76 -3.93 13.62
N VAL A 58 -8.29 -3.39 14.72
CA VAL A 58 -9.66 -2.83 14.75
C VAL A 58 -9.78 -1.66 13.79
N THR A 59 -8.85 -0.71 13.83
CA THR A 59 -8.89 0.49 12.99
C THR A 59 -8.72 0.15 11.51
N SER A 60 -7.77 -0.73 11.15
CA SER A 60 -7.56 -1.14 9.76
C SER A 60 -8.74 -1.94 9.19
N VAL A 61 -9.31 -2.88 9.95
CA VAL A 61 -10.48 -3.66 9.52
C VAL A 61 -11.70 -2.76 9.38
N ALA A 62 -11.96 -1.88 10.35
CA ALA A 62 -13.06 -0.93 10.28
C ALA A 62 -12.91 0.02 9.08
N ALA A 63 -11.73 0.61 8.89
CA ALA A 63 -11.45 1.47 7.74
C ALA A 63 -11.61 0.73 6.41
N THR A 64 -11.14 -0.52 6.32
CA THR A 64 -11.30 -1.35 5.11
C THR A 64 -12.75 -1.69 4.85
N ALA A 65 -13.53 -2.04 5.88
CA ALA A 65 -14.96 -2.34 5.73
C ALA A 65 -15.74 -1.10 5.26
N ILE A 66 -15.48 0.07 5.86
CA ILE A 66 -16.08 1.34 5.44
C ILE A 66 -15.69 1.66 3.99
N ALA A 67 -14.41 1.55 3.67
CA ALA A 67 -13.90 1.78 2.31
C ALA A 67 -14.49 0.81 1.29
N ALA A 68 -14.72 -0.45 1.65
CA ALA A 68 -15.36 -1.41 0.77
C ALA A 68 -16.85 -1.09 0.56
N VAL A 69 -17.59 -0.81 1.65
CA VAL A 69 -19.02 -0.51 1.60
C VAL A 69 -19.31 0.76 0.79
N ILE A 70 -18.47 1.79 0.91
CA ILE A 70 -18.65 3.06 0.19
C ILE A 70 -17.96 3.02 -1.18
N GLY A 71 -16.74 2.51 -1.22
CA GLY A 71 -15.86 2.54 -2.39
C GLY A 71 -16.26 1.55 -3.49
N ILE A 72 -16.77 0.35 -3.17
CA ILE A 72 -17.18 -0.63 -4.19
C ILE A 72 -18.38 -0.11 -5.01
N PRO A 73 -19.48 0.39 -4.41
CA PRO A 73 -20.57 1.00 -5.18
C PRO A 73 -20.11 2.21 -6.00
N LEU A 74 -19.27 3.07 -5.41
CA LEU A 74 -18.72 4.23 -6.11
C LEU A 74 -17.87 3.82 -7.32
N ALA A 75 -17.00 2.82 -7.14
CA ALA A 75 -16.18 2.27 -8.21
C ALA A 75 -17.03 1.69 -9.34
N TRP A 76 -18.12 0.98 -9.01
CA TRP A 76 -19.06 0.44 -9.99
C TRP A 76 -19.76 1.55 -10.79
N LEU A 77 -20.21 2.62 -10.13
CA LEU A 77 -20.83 3.78 -10.78
C LEU A 77 -19.86 4.50 -11.72
N LEU A 78 -18.62 4.72 -11.27
CA LEU A 78 -17.57 5.36 -12.07
C LEU A 78 -17.13 4.49 -13.26
N ALA A 79 -17.09 3.16 -13.09
CA ALA A 79 -16.70 2.24 -14.16
C ALA A 79 -17.72 2.17 -15.30
N ARG A 80 -19.00 2.41 -14.99
CA ARG A 80 -20.09 2.41 -15.97
C ARG A 80 -20.45 3.80 -16.50
N GLU A 81 -19.72 4.84 -16.10
CA GLU A 81 -19.94 6.24 -16.52
C GLU A 81 -21.42 6.67 -16.32
N VAL A 82 -22.08 6.16 -15.27
CA VAL A 82 -23.52 6.39 -15.01
C VAL A 82 -23.78 7.83 -14.54
N LEU A 83 -22.78 8.47 -13.95
CA LEU A 83 -22.90 9.80 -13.35
C LEU A 83 -22.45 10.89 -14.34
N PRO A 84 -23.18 12.00 -14.46
CA PRO A 84 -22.66 13.19 -15.13
C PRO A 84 -21.46 13.74 -14.33
N GLY A 85 -20.34 13.99 -14.99
CA GLY A 85 -19.13 14.50 -14.32
C GLY A 85 -18.20 13.43 -13.74
N THR A 86 -18.31 12.17 -14.17
CA THR A 86 -17.47 11.03 -13.75
C THR A 86 -15.96 11.33 -13.74
N ARG A 87 -15.45 12.16 -14.68
CA ARG A 87 -14.04 12.60 -14.69
C ARG A 87 -13.64 13.42 -13.46
N ALA A 88 -14.47 14.38 -13.05
CA ALA A 88 -14.20 15.22 -11.87
C ALA A 88 -14.29 14.39 -10.59
N LEU A 89 -15.29 13.51 -10.49
CA LEU A 89 -15.46 12.62 -9.35
C LEU A 89 -14.30 11.63 -9.23
N ARG A 90 -13.83 11.07 -10.34
CA ARG A 90 -12.62 10.23 -10.37
C ARG A 90 -11.39 11.00 -9.90
N ALA A 91 -11.22 12.26 -10.32
CA ALA A 91 -10.12 13.10 -9.83
C ALA A 91 -10.22 13.32 -8.32
N LEU A 92 -11.40 13.63 -7.78
CA LEU A 92 -11.61 13.83 -6.34
C LEU A 92 -11.25 12.58 -5.52
N VAL A 93 -11.57 11.38 -6.02
CA VAL A 93 -11.21 10.11 -5.36
C VAL A 93 -9.69 9.87 -5.38
N ILE A 94 -8.98 10.27 -6.44
CA ILE A 94 -7.54 10.08 -6.57
C ILE A 94 -6.74 11.13 -5.79
N VAL A 95 -7.24 12.35 -5.65
CA VAL A 95 -6.54 13.47 -4.99
C VAL A 95 -5.96 13.07 -3.62
N PRO A 96 -6.71 12.46 -2.68
CA PRO A 96 -6.18 12.06 -1.37
C PRO A 96 -5.01 11.07 -1.45
N LEU A 97 -4.94 10.23 -2.49
CA LEU A 97 -3.84 9.29 -2.69
C LEU A 97 -2.55 9.98 -3.15
N LEU A 98 -2.68 11.18 -3.74
CA LEU A 98 -1.54 12.00 -4.18
C LEU A 98 -1.10 12.99 -3.09
N LEU A 99 -1.95 13.25 -2.09
CA LEU A 99 -1.60 14.12 -0.98
C LEU A 99 -0.55 13.46 -0.08
N PRO A 100 0.49 14.20 0.34
CA PRO A 100 1.41 13.70 1.36
C PRO A 100 0.64 13.27 2.62
N PRO A 101 1.01 12.18 3.31
CA PRO A 101 0.27 11.68 4.47
C PRO A 101 0.07 12.73 5.56
N VAL A 102 1.05 13.61 5.75
CA VAL A 102 0.98 14.73 6.71
C VAL A 102 -0.13 15.72 6.33
N VAL A 103 -0.26 16.06 5.05
CA VAL A 103 -1.30 16.99 4.56
C VAL A 103 -2.68 16.37 4.73
N SER A 104 -2.83 15.09 4.38
CA SER A 104 -4.08 14.35 4.61
C SER A 104 -4.45 14.31 6.10
N GLY A 105 -3.47 14.13 6.99
CA GLY A 105 -3.68 14.15 8.44
C GLY A 105 -4.14 15.52 8.97
N VAL A 106 -3.52 16.61 8.52
CA VAL A 106 -3.93 17.98 8.92
C VAL A 106 -5.33 18.31 8.41
N ALA A 107 -5.67 17.90 7.18
CA ALA A 107 -6.99 18.10 6.62
C ALA A 107 -8.09 17.40 7.44
N LEU A 108 -7.82 16.20 7.97
CA LEU A 108 -8.75 15.48 8.85
C LEU A 108 -8.89 16.14 10.23
N LEU A 109 -7.82 16.73 10.77
CA LEU A 109 -7.88 17.48 12.03
C LEU A 109 -8.63 18.80 11.91
N ALA A 110 -8.58 19.42 10.73
CA ALA A 110 -9.24 20.69 10.44
C ALA A 110 -10.70 20.54 9.97
N ALA A 111 -11.14 19.31 9.68
CA ALA A 111 -12.50 18.97 9.25
C ALA A 111 -13.43 18.74 10.46
#